data_AF-A0A3N5Z9F7-F1
#
_entry.id   AF-A0A3N5Z9F7-F1
#
_cell.length_a   1.000
_cell.length_b   1.000
_cell.length_c   1.000
_cell.angle_alpha   90.00
_cell.angle_beta   90.00
_cell.angle_gamma   90.00
#
_symmetry.space_group_name_H-M   'P 1'
#
loop_
_entity.id
_entity.type
_entity.pdbx_description
1 polymer ?
#
loop_
_entity_poly.entity_id
_entity_poly.type
_entity_poly.pdbx_seq_one_letter_code
_entity_poly.pdbx_strand_id
1 'polypeptide(L)' 'MTSIDEQILRATKEIIVKFIEVGRVSPSSFDESFKTVYQTIYESVKQTDRKPSPE' A
#
# COMPACT_ATOMS: atom_id res chain seq x y z
N MET A 1 18.71 -3.98 -6.37
CA MET A 1 17.40 -4.43 -5.83
C MET A 1 16.68 -3.19 -5.36
N THR A 2 15.46 -2.93 -5.83
CA THR A 2 14.64 -1.81 -5.32
C THR A 2 14.29 -2.07 -3.85
N SER A 3 14.34 -1.03 -3.02
CA SER A 3 14.03 -1.16 -1.59
C SER A 3 12.60 -1.68 -1.41
N ILE A 4 12.34 -2.43 -0.34
CA ILE A 4 10.98 -2.84 0.03
C ILE A 4 10.08 -1.60 0.17
N ASP A 5 10.61 -0.49 0.71
CA ASP A 5 9.87 0.77 0.83
C ASP A 5 9.48 1.35 -0.53
N GLU A 6 10.36 1.27 -1.53
CA GLU A 6 10.05 1.70 -2.89
C GLU A 6 8.96 0.83 -3.53
N GLN A 7 8.96 -0.47 -3.25
CA GLN A 7 7.94 -1.40 -3.74
C GLN A 7 6.57 -1.11 -3.11
N ILE A 8 6.54 -0.83 -1.81
CA ILE A 8 5.32 -0.45 -1.08
C ILE A 8 4.76 0.86 -1.64
N LEU A 9 5.61 1.89 -1.82
CA LEU A 9 5.20 3.17 -2.38
C LEU A 9 4.68 3.03 -3.81
N ARG A 10 5.34 2.22 -4.64
CA ARG A 10 4.92 1.97 -6.03
C ARG A 10 3.54 1.30 -6.07
N ALA A 11 3.34 0.24 -5.29
CA ALA A 11 2.06 -0.46 -5.23
C ALA A 11 0.94 0.46 -4.73
N THR A 12 1.21 1.24 -3.67
CA THR A 12 0.26 2.23 -3.13
C THR A 12 -0.17 3.22 -4.21
N LYS A 13 0.80 3.80 -4.94
CA LYS A 13 0.53 4.72 -6.05
C LYS A 13 -0.34 4.08 -7.13
N GLU A 14 0.00 2.88 -7.58
CA GLU A 14 -0.72 2.19 -8.66
C GLU A 14 -2.19 1.90 -8.28
N ILE A 15 -2.44 1.47 -7.04
CA ILE A 15 -3.79 1.21 -6.54
C ILE A 15 -4.60 2.52 -6.44
N ILE A 16 -4.03 3.58 -5.87
CA ILE A 16 -4.75 4.85 -5.69
C ILE A 16 -5.06 5.50 -7.04
N VAL A 17 -4.12 5.49 -7.99
CA VAL A 17 -4.38 5.96 -9.36
C VAL A 17 -5.54 5.16 -9.97
N LYS A 18 -5.55 3.83 -9.82
CA LYS A 18 -6.65 3.00 -10.33
C LYS A 18 -7.99 3.38 -9.70
N PHE A 19 -8.04 3.61 -8.38
CA PHE A 19 -9.26 4.00 -7.69
C PHE A 19 -9.80 5.37 -8.15
N ILE A 20 -8.91 6.32 -8.46
CA ILE A 20 -9.31 7.61 -9.04
C ILE A 20 -9.82 7.43 -10.46
N GLU A 21 -9.12 6.66 -11.30
CA GLU A 21 -9.53 6.39 -12.69
C GLU A 21 -10.92 5.73 -12.77
N VAL A 22 -11.26 4.84 -11.83
CA VAL A 22 -12.57 4.17 -11.79
C VAL A 22 -13.62 4.93 -10.98
N GLY A 23 -13.31 6.14 -10.49
CA GLY A 23 -14.24 6.99 -9.74
C GLY A 23 -14.59 6.49 -8.33
N ARG A 24 -13.75 5.65 -7.72
CA ARG A 24 -13.92 5.16 -6.34
C ARG A 24 -13.30 6.07 -5.28
N VAL A 25 -12.30 6.86 -5.67
CA VAL A 25 -11.65 7.88 -4.82
C VAL A 25 -11.64 9.19 -5.58
N SER A 26 -11.99 10.29 -4.92
CA SER A 26 -11.83 11.64 -5.48
C SER A 26 -10.39 12.13 -5.29
N PRO A 27 -9.83 12.92 -6.21
CA PRO A 27 -8.56 13.62 -5.99
C PRO A 27 -8.55 14.44 -4.68
N SER A 28 -9.70 14.96 -4.25
CA SER A 28 -9.83 15.75 -3.02
C SER A 28 -9.69 14.92 -1.73
N SER A 29 -9.93 13.61 -1.78
CA SER A 29 -9.81 12.67 -0.65
C SER A 29 -8.61 11.73 -0.82
N PHE A 30 -7.67 12.09 -1.69
CA PHE A 30 -6.51 11.28 -2.02
C PHE A 30 -5.63 10.99 -0.80
N ASP A 31 -5.39 11.98 0.05
CA ASP A 31 -4.40 11.89 1.12
C ASP A 31 -4.80 10.86 2.20
N GLU A 32 -6.07 10.84 2.60
CA GLU A 32 -6.63 9.87 3.53
C GLU A 32 -6.62 8.46 2.92
N SER A 33 -7.08 8.35 1.67
CA SER A 33 -7.15 7.08 0.94
C SER A 33 -5.75 6.48 0.74
N PHE A 34 -4.77 7.31 0.37
CA PHE A 34 -3.39 6.89 0.16
C PHE A 34 -2.76 6.33 1.44
N LYS A 35 -2.95 7.00 2.59
CA LYS A 35 -2.44 6.52 3.88
C LYS A 35 -3.04 5.16 4.24
N THR A 36 -4.34 4.98 4.01
CA THR A 36 -5.06 3.72 4.28
C THR A 36 -4.50 2.58 3.42
N VAL A 37 -4.34 2.80 2.12
CA VAL A 37 -3.78 1.79 1.20
C VAL A 37 -2.31 1.50 1.54
N TYR A 38 -1.51 2.53 1.81
CA TYR A 38 -0.11 2.37 2.21
C TYR A 38 0.02 1.49 3.43
N GLN A 39 -0.74 1.78 4.49
CA GLN A 39 -0.71 1.02 5.73
C GLN A 39 -1.09 -0.45 5.50
N THR A 40 -2.14 -0.69 4.72
CA THR A 40 -2.59 -2.04 4.37
C THR A 40 -1.48 -2.87 3.71
N ILE A 41 -0.77 -2.27 2.75
CA ILE A 41 0.32 -2.95 2.03
C ILE A 41 1.54 -3.13 2.94
N TYR A 42 1.91 -2.09 3.69
CA TYR A 42 3.03 -2.11 4.63
C TYR A 42 2.87 -3.23 5.66
N GLU A 43 1.69 -3.33 6.27
CA GLU A 43 1.36 -4.38 7.24
C GLU A 43 1.39 -5.77 6.60
N SER A 44 0.86 -5.92 5.39
CA SER A 44 0.89 -7.18 4.66
C SER A 44 2.33 -7.66 4.42
N VAL A 45 3.23 -6.77 4.01
CA VAL A 45 4.65 -7.10 3.79
C VAL A 45 5.35 -7.41 5.13
N LYS A 46 5.11 -6.60 6.17
CA LYS A 46 5.70 -6.81 7.51
C LYS A 46 5.23 -8.10 8.18
N GLN A 47 3.98 -8.50 7.97
CA GLN A 47 3.45 -9.77 8.45
C GLN A 47 4.12 -10.96 7.76
N THR A 48 4.44 -10.86 6.46
CA THR A 48 5.21 -11.90 5.77
C THR A 48 6.66 -12.02 6.26
N ASP A 49 7.24 -10.94 6.76
CA ASP A 49 8.59 -10.92 7.33
C ASP A 49 8.64 -11.56 8.74
N ARG A 50 7.52 -11.54 9.46
CA ARG A 50 7.38 -12.22 10.76
C ARG A 50 7.23 -13.73 10.54
N LYS A 51 8.36 -14.39 10.32
CA LYS A 51 8.48 -15.85 10.31
C LYS A 51 7.77 -16.43 11.54
N PRO A 52 6.88 -17.43 11.42
CA PRO A 52 6.34 -18.11 12.59
C PRO A 52 7.53 -18.74 13.33
N SER A 53 7.70 -18.40 14.62
CA SER A 53 8.65 -19.12 15.48
C SER A 53 8.28 -20.60 15.45
N PRO A 54 9.26 -21.51 15.27
CA PRO A 54 9.00 -22.92 15.54
C PRO A 54 8.76 -23.05 17.05
N GLU A 55 7.58 -23.57 17.42
CA GLU A 55 7.32 -24.15 18.75
C GLU A 55 8.18 -25.40 18.97
#